data_AF-A0A536FJ62-F1
#
_entry.id   AF-A0A536FJ62-F1
#
_cell.length_a   1.000
_cell.length_b   1.000
_cell.length_c   1.000
_cell.angle_alpha   90.00
_cell.angle_beta   90.00
_cell.angle_gamma   90.00
#
_symmetry.space_group_name_H-M   'P 1'
#
loop_
_entity.id
_entity.type
_entity.pdbx_description
1 polymer ?
#
loop_
_entity_poly.entity_id
_entity_poly.type
_entity_poly.pdbx_seq_one_letter_code
_entity_poly.pdbx_strand_id
1 'polypeptide(L)' 'MIRPCLTFVDRAEEAVKLYVSVFPNSKIVSMQRVEGDGGPIPKGKLLNATFELDGREYLAFD' A
#
# COMPACT_ATOMS: atom_id res chain seq x y z
N MET A 1 -14.55 7.12 11.64
CA MET A 1 -13.86 5.82 11.43
C MET A 1 -12.37 6.08 11.46
N ILE A 2 -11.60 5.31 12.23
CA ILE A 2 -10.15 5.46 12.31
C ILE A 2 -9.53 4.42 11.38
N ARG A 3 -8.60 4.84 10.51
CA ARG A 3 -7.87 3.97 9.59
C ARG A 3 -6.39 3.95 9.99
N PRO A 4 -5.83 2.78 10.35
CA PRO A 4 -4.40 2.69 10.61
C PRO A 4 -3.60 2.97 9.32
N CYS A 5 -2.47 3.65 9.49
CA CYS A 5 -1.53 3.94 8.41
C CYS A 5 -0.19 3.29 8.74
N LEU A 6 0.31 2.47 7.82
CA LEU A 6 1.60 1.78 7.94
C LEU A 6 2.60 2.42 6.99
N THR A 7 3.77 2.83 7.50
CA THR A 7 4.84 3.38 6.68
C THR A 7 5.98 2.37 6.56
N PHE A 8 6.57 2.29 5.37
CA PHE A 8 7.67 1.37 5.07
C PHE A 8 8.87 2.16 4.53
N VAL A 9 9.99 1.47 4.35
CA VAL A 9 11.16 2.03 3.67
C VAL A 9 11.36 1.18 2.41
N ASP A 10 10.96 1.74 1.27
CA ASP A 10 11.09 1.17 -0.07
C ASP A 10 10.46 -0.22 -0.28
N ARG A 11 9.47 -0.61 0.54
CA ARG A 11 8.91 -1.97 0.59
C ARG A 11 7.40 -2.04 0.84
N ALA A 12 6.69 -0.92 0.77
CA ALA A 12 5.25 -0.89 1.02
C ALA A 12 4.45 -1.85 0.12
N GLU A 13 4.79 -1.95 -1.17
CA GLU A 13 4.07 -2.82 -2.11
C GLU A 13 4.24 -4.31 -1.77
N GLU A 14 5.46 -4.74 -1.43
CA GLU A 14 5.75 -6.12 -1.02
C GLU A 14 5.05 -6.47 0.28
N ALA A 15 5.09 -5.56 1.26
CA ALA A 15 4.45 -5.75 2.55
C ALA A 15 2.92 -5.90 2.41
N VAL A 16 2.28 -5.03 1.61
CA VAL A 16 0.83 -5.12 1.36
C VAL A 16 0.45 -6.44 0.70
N LYS A 17 1.20 -6.88 -0.33
CA LYS A 17 0.98 -8.19 -0.98
C LYS A 17 1.12 -9.35 0.00
N LEU A 18 2.15 -9.30 0.86
CA LEU A 18 2.37 -10.30 1.89
C LEU A 18 1.18 -10.34 2.87
N TYR A 19 0.75 -9.21 3.43
CA TYR A 19 -0.34 -9.18 4.39
C TYR A 19 -1.64 -9.71 3.79
N VAL A 20 -1.99 -9.27 2.58
CA VAL A 20 -3.19 -9.75 1.90
C VAL A 20 -3.12 -11.26 1.61
N SER A 21 -1.92 -11.82 1.40
CA SER A 21 -1.75 -13.28 1.20
C SER A 21 -1.86 -14.10 2.49
N VAL A 22 -1.58 -13.50 3.65
CA VAL A 22 -1.51 -14.20 4.95
C VAL A 22 -2.85 -14.12 5.70
N PHE A 23 -3.52 -12.97 5.66
CA PHE A 23 -4.78 -12.78 6.36
C PHE A 23 -5.97 -13.25 5.51
N PRO A 24 -6.91 -14.03 6.06
CA PRO A 24 -8.15 -14.37 5.36
C PRO A 24 -9.00 -13.11 5.11
N ASN A 25 -9.97 -13.20 4.19
CA ASN A 25 -10.91 -12.10 3.86
C ASN A 25 -10.21 -10.76 3.58
N SER A 26 -9.06 -10.83 2.92
CA SER A 26 -8.18 -9.69 2.67
C SER A 26 -8.06 -9.43 1.18
N LYS A 27 -7.88 -8.16 0.80
CA LYS A 27 -7.72 -7.77 -0.61
C LYS A 27 -6.97 -6.44 -0.72
N ILE A 28 -6.33 -6.25 -1.86
CA ILE A 28 -5.82 -4.93 -2.26
C ILE A 28 -6.99 -4.15 -2.85
N VAL A 29 -7.24 -2.94 -2.35
CA VAL A 29 -8.30 -2.05 -2.84
C VAL A 29 -7.75 -1.13 -3.91
N SER A 30 -6.58 -0.53 -3.66
CA SER A 30 -5.90 0.34 -4.62
C SER A 30 -4.39 0.38 -4.38
N MET A 31 -3.63 0.58 -5.46
CA MET A 31 -2.18 0.86 -5.42
C MET A 31 -1.90 2.01 -6.38
N GLN A 32 -1.52 3.16 -5.83
CA GLN A 32 -1.13 4.33 -6.61
C GLN A 32 0.38 4.36 -6.75
N ARG A 33 0.87 4.55 -7.98
CA ARG A 33 2.29 4.70 -8.29
C ARG A 33 2.56 6.07 -8.89
N VAL A 34 3.80 6.53 -8.77
CA VAL A 34 4.22 7.78 -9.40
C VAL A 34 4.23 7.60 -10.92
N GLU A 35 3.35 8.32 -11.62
CA GLU A 35 3.25 8.25 -13.09
C GLU A 35 4.17 9.25 -13.81
N GLY A 36 4.44 10.38 -13.17
CA GLY A 36 5.27 11.46 -13.70
C GLY A 36 6.77 11.13 -13.66
N ASP A 37 7.52 11.75 -14.57
CA ASP A 37 8.97 11.71 -14.61
C ASP A 37 9.54 13.06 -14.13
N GLY A 38 10.74 13.06 -13.56
CA GLY A 38 11.42 14.27 -13.07
C GLY A 38 10.99 14.80 -11.69
N GLY A 39 10.20 14.03 -10.92
CA GLY A 39 9.88 14.32 -9.52
C GLY A 39 10.93 13.76 -8.54
N PRO A 40 10.88 14.15 -7.25
CA PRO A 40 11.81 13.63 -6.23
C PRO A 40 11.63 12.13 -5.95
N ILE A 41 10.44 11.59 -6.26
CA ILE A 41 10.14 10.16 -6.16
C ILE A 41 10.23 9.56 -7.56
N PRO A 42 11.00 8.47 -7.76
CA PRO A 42 11.13 7.82 -9.06
C PRO A 42 9.79 7.34 -9.64
N LYS A 43 9.65 7.44 -10.96
CA LYS A 43 8.51 6.86 -11.69
C LYS A 43 8.37 5.37 -11.40
N GLY A 44 7.14 4.93 -11.16
CA GLY A 44 6.81 3.54 -10.85
C GLY A 44 6.93 3.15 -9.38
N LYS A 45 7.51 4.00 -8.51
CA LYS A 45 7.45 3.78 -7.06
C LYS A 45 6.03 3.87 -6.54
N LEU A 46 5.72 3.08 -5.51
CA LEU A 46 4.45 3.16 -4.82
C LEU A 46 4.37 4.50 -4.09
N LEU A 47 3.30 5.26 -4.35
CA LEU A 47 2.99 6.47 -3.62
C LEU A 47 2.16 6.14 -2.37
N ASN A 48 1.11 5.34 -2.56
CA ASN A 48 0.30 4.82 -1.47
C ASN A 48 -0.47 3.57 -1.92
N ALA A 49 -0.96 2.81 -0.95
CA ALA A 49 -1.92 1.74 -1.18
C ALA A 49 -3.05 1.77 -0.14
N THR A 50 -4.25 1.39 -0.59
CA THR A 50 -5.36 1.02 0.30
C THR A 50 -5.58 -0.48 0.19
N PHE A 51 -5.71 -1.14 1.33
CA PHE A 51 -5.91 -2.58 1.40
C PHE A 51 -6.78 -2.94 2.60
N GLU A 52 -7.43 -4.10 2.52
CA GLU A 52 -8.25 -4.64 3.59
C GLU A 52 -7.58 -5.88 4.17
N LEU A 53 -7.49 -5.95 5.51
CA LEU A 53 -7.13 -7.16 6.26
C LEU A 53 -8.31 -7.59 7.12
N ASP A 54 -8.82 -8.79 6.89
CA ASP A 54 -10.00 -9.35 7.57
C ASP A 54 -11.19 -8.36 7.63
N GLY A 55 -11.51 -7.76 6.48
CA GLY A 55 -12.58 -6.76 6.32
C GLY A 55 -12.33 -5.38 6.93
N ARG A 56 -11.12 -5.09 7.45
CA ARG A 56 -10.74 -3.76 7.97
C ARG A 56 -9.80 -3.05 7.00
N GLU A 57 -10.07 -1.78 6.71
CA GLU A 57 -9.28 -0.97 5.78
C GLU A 57 -8.05 -0.33 6.42
N TYR A 58 -6.92 -0.36 5.70
CA TYR A 58 -5.62 0.20 6.06
C TYR A 58 -5.09 1.11 4.94
N LEU A 59 -4.17 2.00 5.32
CA LEU A 59 -3.32 2.75 4.39
C LEU A 59 -1.88 2.26 4.50
N ALA A 60 -1.16 2.26 3.38
CA ALA A 60 0.28 2.08 3.34
C ALA A 60 0.95 3.18 2.52
N PHE A 61 2.12 3.63 2.99
CA PHE A 61 3.02 4.55 2.29
C PHE A 61 4.45 4.01 2.32
N ASP A 62 5.21 4.37 1.30
CA ASP A 62 6.67 4.25 1.27
C ASP A 62 7.32 5.57 1.70
#